data_AF-A0A5C7M1C6-F1
#
_entry.id   AF-A0A5C7M1C6-F1
#
_cell.length_a   1.000
_cell.length_b   1.000
_cell.length_c   1.000
_cell.angle_alpha   90.00
_cell.angle_beta   90.00
_cell.angle_gamma   90.00
#
_symmetry.space_group_name_H-M   'P 1'
#
loop_
_entity.id
_entity.type
_entity.pdbx_description
1 polymer ?
#
loop_
_entity_poly.entity_id
_entity_poly.type
_entity_poly.pdbx_seq_one_letter_code
_entity_poly.pdbx_strand_id
1 'polypeptide(L)'
;MAVLRPADRAWLALAAGVAAWDTWGHETLSTAVDRYHHAWPWVTRAVVAYFAAHLLGIIPGKLDPLHALTRLRHSPKESPWLN
;
A
#
# COMPACT_ATOMS: atom_id res chain seq x y z
N MET A 1 -22.82 -10.78 -11.68
CA MET A 1 -21.98 -9.69 -11.14
C MET A 1 -20.79 -10.31 -10.42
N ALA A 2 -19.56 -10.01 -10.83
CA ALA A 2 -18.38 -10.49 -10.11
C ALA A 2 -18.37 -9.89 -8.70
N VAL A 3 -18.27 -10.74 -7.66
CA VAL A 3 -18.14 -10.28 -6.28
C VAL A 3 -16.71 -9.79 -6.08
N LEU A 4 -16.54 -8.50 -5.76
CA LEU A 4 -15.23 -7.91 -5.47
C LEU A 4 -14.61 -8.58 -4.23
N ARG A 5 -13.39 -9.08 -4.37
CA ARG A 5 -12.64 -9.64 -3.24
C ARG A 5 -12.22 -8.50 -2.30
N PRO A 6 -11.95 -8.79 -1.02
CA PRO A 6 -11.54 -7.76 -0.06
C PRO A 6 -10.34 -6.91 -0.54
N ALA A 7 -9.37 -7.52 -1.21
CA ALA A 7 -8.23 -6.82 -1.80
C ALA A 7 -8.63 -5.88 -2.95
N ASP A 8 -9.58 -6.29 -3.80
CA ASP A 8 -10.10 -5.44 -4.88
C ASP A 8 -10.77 -4.18 -4.30
N ARG A 9 -11.49 -4.33 -3.18
CA ARG A 9 -12.11 -3.18 -2.47
C ARG A 9 -11.06 -2.26 -1.86
N ALA A 10 -9.94 -2.81 -1.36
CA ALA A 10 -8.84 -2.00 -0.83
C ALA A 10 -8.18 -1.15 -1.93
N TRP A 11 -7.98 -1.72 -3.12
CA TRP A 11 -7.49 -0.98 -4.28
C TRP A 11 -8.43 0.15 -4.71
N LEU A 12 -9.74 -0.12 -4.76
CA LEU A 12 -10.73 0.90 -5.06
C LEU A 12 -10.75 2.02 -4.01
N ALA A 13 -10.64 1.68 -2.73
CA ALA A 13 -10.57 2.67 -1.66
C ALA A 13 -9.32 3.55 -1.77
N LEU A 14 -8.17 2.95 -2.09
CA LEU A 14 -6.92 3.69 -2.32
C LEU A 14 -7.07 4.66 -3.50
N ALA A 15 -7.56 4.18 -4.65
CA ALA A 15 -7.77 5.00 -5.83
C ALA A 15 -8.76 6.16 -5.57
N ALA A 16 -9.87 5.87 -4.88
CA ALA A 16 -10.85 6.88 -4.51
C ALA A 16 -10.27 7.93 -3.55
N GLY A 17 -9.46 7.51 -2.57
CA GLY A 17 -8.78 8.43 -1.65
C GLY A 17 -7.82 9.37 -2.37
N VAL A 18 -7.00 8.84 -3.29
CA VAL A 18 -6.10 9.64 -4.12
C VAL A 18 -6.88 10.65 -4.96
N ALA A 19 -7.92 10.20 -5.66
CA ALA A 19 -8.75 11.08 -6.50
C ALA A 19 -9.48 12.16 -5.69
N ALA A 20 -10.05 11.81 -4.54
CA ALA A 20 -10.71 12.76 -3.66
C ALA A 20 -9.73 13.83 -3.16
N TRP A 21 -8.52 13.43 -2.77
CA TRP A 21 -7.53 14.37 -2.26
C TRP A 21 -7.00 15.30 -3.35
N ASP A 22 -6.70 14.76 -4.53
CA ASP A 22 -6.19 15.56 -5.65
C ASP A 22 -7.23 16.51 -6.25
N THR A 23 -8.53 16.25 -6.04
CA THR A 23 -9.62 17.13 -6.54
C THR A 23 -10.08 18.18 -5.54
N TRP A 24 -10.05 17.88 -4.24
CA TRP A 24 -10.57 18.78 -3.20
C TRP A 24 -9.51 19.38 -2.28
N GLY A 25 -8.29 18.85 -2.28
CA GLY A 25 -7.20 19.36 -1.45
C GLY A 25 -6.64 20.69 -1.95
N HIS A 26 -6.14 21.51 -1.03
CA HIS A 26 -5.35 22.71 -1.37
C HIS A 26 -4.00 22.37 -2.02
N GLU A 27 -3.53 21.14 -1.82
CA GLU A 27 -2.31 20.61 -2.40
C GLU A 27 -2.57 19.16 -2.86
N THR A 28 -2.14 18.84 -4.08
CA THR A 28 -2.25 17.47 -4.61
C THR A 28 -1.22 16.56 -3.93
N LEU A 29 -1.51 15.26 -3.88
CA LEU A 29 -0.56 14.26 -3.41
C LEU A 29 0.72 14.28 -4.24
N SER A 30 0.61 14.52 -5.56
CA SER A 30 1.78 14.63 -6.44
C SER A 30 2.67 15.82 -6.07
N THR A 31 2.08 16.98 -5.79
CA THR A 31 2.82 18.18 -5.32
C THR A 31 3.45 17.95 -3.95
N ALA A 32 2.73 17.31 -3.03
CA ALA A 32 3.26 17.00 -1.70
C ALA A 32 4.44 16.03 -1.80
N VAL A 33 4.34 14.99 -2.64
CA VAL A 33 5.43 14.04 -2.90
C VAL A 33 6.64 14.74 -3.51
N ASP A 34 6.45 15.67 -4.44
CA ASP A 34 7.53 16.47 -5.01
C ASP A 34 8.26 17.29 -3.93
N ARG A 35 7.51 17.96 -3.04
CA ARG A 35 8.09 18.66 -1.88
C ARG A 35 8.87 17.72 -0.96
N TYR A 36 8.36 16.52 -0.69
CA TYR A 36 9.05 15.53 0.13
C TYR A 36 10.31 14.99 -0.54
N HIS A 37 10.28 14.82 -1.86
CA HIS A 37 11.44 14.40 -2.62
C HIS A 37 12.52 15.48 -2.64
N HIS A 38 12.13 16.75 -2.75
CA HIS A 38 13.08 17.87 -2.65
C HIS A 38 13.70 18.00 -1.24
N ALA A 39 12.90 17.85 -0.18
CA ALA A 39 13.39 17.99 1.19
C ALA A 39 14.18 16.75 1.68
N TRP A 40 13.71 15.55 1.34
CA TRP A 40 14.24 14.26 1.81
C TRP A 40 14.26 13.21 0.69
N PRO A 41 15.11 13.39 -0.34
CA PRO A 41 15.06 12.58 -1.57
C PRO A 41 15.24 11.09 -1.30
N TRP A 42 16.19 10.73 -0.45
CA TRP A 42 16.48 9.34 -0.13
C TRP A 42 15.38 8.67 0.69
N VAL A 43 14.79 9.38 1.65
CA VAL A 43 13.69 8.87 2.48
C VAL A 43 12.46 8.62 1.59
N THR A 44 12.08 9.61 0.79
CA THR A 44 10.93 9.52 -0.11
C THR A 44 11.09 8.36 -1.09
N ARG A 45 12.27 8.20 -1.70
CA ARG A 45 12.57 7.06 -2.59
C ARG A 45 12.53 5.73 -1.85
N ALA A 46 13.09 5.64 -0.65
CA ALA A 46 13.10 4.41 0.13
C ALA A 46 11.68 3.97 0.51
N VAL A 47 10.82 4.91 0.91
CA VAL A 47 9.41 4.63 1.23
C VAL A 47 8.66 4.13 0.00
N VAL A 48 8.77 4.83 -1.14
CA VAL A 48 8.11 4.41 -2.38
C VAL A 48 8.60 3.05 -2.85
N ALA A 49 9.92 2.83 -2.85
CA ALA A 49 10.52 1.56 -3.24
C ALA A 49 10.09 0.41 -2.32
N TYR A 50 10.02 0.66 -1.01
CA TYR A 50 9.53 -0.33 -0.04
C TYR A 50 8.08 -0.74 -0.33
N PHE A 51 7.16 0.22 -0.49
CA PHE A 51 5.76 -0.10 -0.78
C PHE A 51 5.59 -0.80 -2.13
N ALA A 52 6.33 -0.38 -3.16
CA ALA A 52 6.34 -1.07 -4.45
C ALA A 52 6.83 -2.52 -4.31
N ALA A 53 7.94 -2.74 -3.61
CA ALA A 53 8.50 -4.07 -3.39
C ALA A 53 7.57 -4.97 -2.54
N HIS A 54 6.91 -4.40 -1.52
CA HIS A 54 5.90 -5.08 -0.71
C HIS A 54 4.72 -5.55 -1.57
N LEU A 55 4.13 -4.64 -2.35
CA LEU A 55 2.97 -4.93 -3.20
C LEU A 55 3.28 -5.93 -4.32
N LEU A 56 4.51 -5.90 -4.85
CA LEU A 56 4.97 -6.85 -5.86
C LEU A 56 5.39 -8.21 -5.27
N GLY A 57 5.35 -8.37 -3.95
CA GLY A 57 5.77 -9.60 -3.28
C GLY A 57 7.27 -9.88 -3.39
N ILE A 58 8.09 -8.85 -3.64
CA ILE A 58 9.56 -8.97 -3.75
C ILE A 58 10.18 -9.18 -2.36
N ILE A 59 9.62 -8.54 -1.33
CA ILE A 59 10.13 -8.65 0.04
C ILE A 59 9.65 -9.98 0.65
N PRO A 60 10.56 -10.86 1.09
CA PRO A 60 10.17 -12.08 1.81
C PRO A 60 9.38 -11.72 3.06
N GLY A 61 8.28 -12.42 3.35
CA GLY A 61 7.37 -12.07 4.46
C GLY A 61 8.01 -11.99 5.86
N LYS A 62 9.21 -12.55 6.08
CA LYS A 62 9.97 -12.40 7.33
C LYS A 62 10.64 -11.03 7.48
N LEU A 63 10.94 -10.37 6.36
CA LEU A 63 11.61 -9.07 6.27
C LEU A 63 10.63 -7.95 5.92
N ASP A 64 9.34 -8.26 5.90
CA ASP A 64 8.27 -7.34 5.54
C ASP A 64 7.55 -6.87 6.83
N PRO A 65 7.81 -5.64 7.31
CA PRO A 65 7.13 -5.07 8.45
C PRO A 65 5.60 -5.09 8.34
N LEU A 66 5.04 -4.87 7.15
CA LEU A 66 3.59 -4.92 6.94
C LEU A 66 3.08 -6.34 7.10
N HIS A 67 3.85 -7.34 6.67
CA HIS A 67 3.52 -8.74 6.89
C HIS A 67 3.53 -9.11 8.38
N ALA A 68 4.48 -8.59 9.17
CA ALA A 68 4.48 -8.77 10.63
C ALA A 68 3.21 -8.21 11.29
N LEU A 69 2.73 -7.03 10.86
CA LEU A 69 1.48 -6.43 11.34
C LEU A 69 0.24 -7.27 10.98
N THR A 70 0.23 -7.93 9.81
CA THR A 70 -0.89 -8.81 9.44
C THR A 70 -0.95 -10.11 10.25
N ARG A 71 0.21 -10.63 10.71
CA ARG A 71 0.28 -11.83 11.57
C ARG A 71 -0.30 -11.58 12.96
N LEU A 72 -0.12 -10.38 13.52
CA LEU A 72 -0.73 -10.00 14.80
C LEU A 72 -2.26 -9.95 14.73
N ARG A 73 -2.84 -9.77 13.53
CA ARG A 73 -4.30 -9.68 13.32
C ARG A 73 -4.95 -11.01 12.88
N HIS A 74 -4.19 -11.95 12.32
CA HIS A 74 -4.72 -13.25 11.91
C HIS A 74 -4.54 -14.30 13.02
N SER A 75 -5.64 -14.68 13.68
CA SER A 75 -5.75 -16.06 14.17
C SER A 75 -5.72 -17.01 12.96
N PRO A 76 -4.94 -18.09 12.98
CA PRO A 76 -4.82 -19.00 11.86
C PRO A 76 -6.19 -19.61 11.54
N LYS A 77 -6.77 -19.22 10.41
CA LYS A 77 -7.79 -20.00 9.73
C LYS A 77 -7.21 -20.40 8.39
N GLU A 78 -7.07 -21.70 8.25
CA GLU A 78 -6.46 -22.44 7.14
C GLU A 78 -7.01 -21.99 5.79
N SER A 79 -6.13 -21.68 4.82
CA SER A 79 -6.54 -21.39 3.44
C SER A 79 -6.53 -22.69 2.62
N PRO A 80 -7.66 -23.14 2.06
CA PRO A 80 -7.77 -24.43 1.36
C PRO A 80 -7.16 -24.45 -0.05
N TRP A 81 -6.41 -23.42 -0.45
CA TRP A 81 -5.91 -23.24 -1.83
C TRP A 81 -4.39 -23.32 -1.95
N LEU A 82 -3.71 -23.78 -0.91
CA LEU A 82 -2.27 -24.07 -0.92
C LEU A 82 -2.06 -25.57 -0.68
N ASN A 83 -2.42 -26.39 -1.68
CA ASN A 83 -1.93 -27.76 -1.90
C ASN A 83 -1.72 -27.93 -3.41
#